data_AF-A0A378IQP8-F1
#
_entry.id   AF-A0A378IQP8-F1
#
_cell.length_a   1.000
_cell.length_b   1.000
_cell.length_c   1.000
_cell.angle_alpha   90.00
_cell.angle_beta   90.00
_cell.angle_gamma   90.00
#
_symmetry.space_group_name_H-M   'P 1'
#
loop_
_entity.id
_entity.type
_entity.pdbx_description
1 polymer ?
#
loop_
_entity_poly.entity_id
_entity_poly.type
_entity_poly.pdbx_seq_one_letter_code
_entity_poly.pdbx_strand_id
1 'polypeptide(L)'
;METISQRRVAGPKLNIKNGIIDLSHGSGGRAMVQLINEIFLPAFNNPWLAQKNDQACFSVESGRMVMSTDAHVISPLFFPGGNIGSLSVHGTINDIAMAGAKPLYLSASFILEEGFPLADLKKL
;
A
#
# COMPACT_ATOMS: atom_id res chain seq x y z
N MET A 1 -21.17 3.03 22.50
CA MET A 1 -22.09 2.00 22.00
C MET A 1 -22.43 2.35 20.57
N GLU A 2 -21.73 1.76 19.62
CA GLU A 2 -22.19 1.46 18.26
C GLU A 2 -21.10 0.60 17.63
N THR A 3 -21.31 -0.70 17.68
CA THR A 3 -20.43 -1.70 17.11
C THR A 3 -20.58 -1.58 15.59
N ILE A 4 -19.66 -0.91 14.92
CA ILE A 4 -19.60 -0.88 13.46
C ILE A 4 -19.38 -2.33 13.02
N SER A 5 -20.46 -2.98 12.61
CA SER A 5 -20.46 -4.30 12.03
C SER A 5 -19.57 -4.28 10.79
N GLN A 6 -18.35 -4.78 10.91
CA GLN A 6 -17.48 -5.06 9.76
C GLN A 6 -18.27 -5.99 8.84
N ARG A 7 -18.82 -5.45 7.75
CA ARG A 7 -19.33 -6.26 6.65
C ARG A 7 -18.15 -7.08 6.16
N ARG A 8 -18.09 -8.37 6.54
CA ARG A 8 -17.21 -9.34 5.90
C ARG A 8 -17.44 -9.22 4.41
N VAL A 9 -16.38 -9.00 3.64
CA VAL A 9 -16.44 -9.13 2.19
C VAL A 9 -16.93 -10.55 1.91
N ALA A 10 -18.16 -10.67 1.43
CA ALA A 10 -18.79 -11.95 1.18
C ALA A 10 -18.14 -12.57 -0.06
N GLY A 11 -17.15 -13.43 0.17
CA GLY A 11 -16.41 -14.15 -0.86
C GLY A 11 -15.38 -15.11 -0.25
N PRO A 12 -14.90 -16.10 -1.02
CA PRO A 12 -13.77 -16.93 -0.61
C PRO A 12 -12.53 -16.05 -0.45
N LYS A 13 -11.72 -16.30 0.59
CA LYS A 13 -10.46 -15.56 0.84
C LYS A 13 -9.52 -15.64 -0.37
N LEU A 14 -8.61 -14.67 -0.47
CA LEU A 14 -7.58 -14.72 -1.51
C LEU A 14 -6.70 -15.95 -1.33
N ASN A 15 -6.47 -16.67 -2.43
CA ASN A 15 -5.50 -17.75 -2.45
C ASN A 15 -4.09 -17.17 -2.52
N ILE A 16 -3.56 -16.70 -1.39
CA ILE A 16 -2.24 -16.05 -1.36
C ILE A 16 -1.11 -16.97 -1.82
N LYS A 17 -1.23 -18.28 -1.59
CA LYS A 17 -0.15 -19.23 -1.92
C LYS A 17 0.04 -19.43 -3.42
N ASN A 18 -1.06 -19.58 -4.15
CA ASN A 18 -1.03 -19.97 -5.57
C ASN A 18 -1.78 -18.99 -6.50
N GLY A 19 -2.38 -17.95 -5.94
CA GLY A 19 -3.16 -16.96 -6.68
C GLY A 19 -2.27 -15.89 -7.31
N ILE A 20 -2.86 -15.21 -8.29
CA ILE A 20 -2.23 -14.15 -9.07
C ILE A 20 -3.10 -12.91 -9.03
N ILE A 21 -2.51 -11.76 -9.36
CA ILE A 21 -3.23 -10.56 -9.75
C ILE A 21 -3.91 -10.83 -11.10
N ASP A 22 -5.13 -10.36 -11.23
CA ASP A 22 -5.91 -10.35 -12.47
C ASP A 22 -6.51 -8.96 -12.69
N LEU A 23 -7.05 -8.69 -13.88
CA LEU A 23 -7.62 -7.38 -14.20
C LEU A 23 -8.80 -7.00 -13.29
N SER A 24 -9.51 -7.97 -12.70
CA SER A 24 -10.64 -7.69 -11.81
C SER A 24 -10.20 -6.99 -10.53
N HIS A 25 -8.95 -7.21 -10.08
CA HIS A 25 -8.36 -6.53 -8.93
C HIS A 25 -8.12 -5.02 -9.16
N GLY A 26 -8.08 -4.55 -10.41
CA GLY A 26 -7.95 -3.13 -10.76
C GLY A 26 -9.26 -2.45 -11.16
N SER A 27 -10.39 -3.17 -11.13
CA SER A 27 -11.66 -2.72 -11.75
C SER A 27 -12.56 -1.86 -10.85
N GLY A 28 -12.17 -1.56 -9.61
CA GLY A 28 -13.03 -0.87 -8.65
C GLY A 28 -14.09 -1.74 -7.95
N GLY A 29 -14.17 -3.03 -8.30
CA GLY A 29 -15.18 -3.96 -7.79
C GLY A 29 -14.82 -4.69 -6.49
N ARG A 30 -15.55 -5.77 -6.20
CA ARG A 30 -15.36 -6.59 -4.99
C ARG A 30 -13.96 -7.19 -4.89
N ALA A 31 -13.36 -7.60 -6.01
CA ALA A 31 -12.02 -8.18 -6.03
C ALA A 31 -10.95 -7.16 -5.59
N MET A 32 -11.04 -5.91 -6.07
CA MET A 32 -10.18 -4.81 -5.61
C MET A 32 -10.32 -4.58 -4.11
N VAL A 33 -11.55 -4.46 -3.62
CA VAL A 33 -11.84 -4.27 -2.19
C VAL A 33 -11.28 -5.44 -1.36
N GLN A 34 -11.35 -6.66 -1.88
CA GLN A 34 -10.80 -7.83 -1.23
C GLN A 34 -9.26 -7.79 -1.17
N LEU A 35 -8.59 -7.43 -2.27
CA LEU A 35 -7.14 -7.24 -2.31
C LEU A 35 -6.68 -6.19 -1.31
N ILE A 36 -7.34 -5.04 -1.26
CA ILE A 36 -7.08 -4.00 -0.28
C ILE A 36 -7.24 -4.53 1.14
N ASN A 37 -8.34 -5.23 1.44
CA ASN A 37 -8.62 -5.72 2.79
C ASN A 37 -7.72 -6.87 3.26
N GLU A 38 -7.26 -7.74 2.36
CA GLU A 38 -6.52 -8.95 2.72
C GLU A 38 -4.99 -8.81 2.58
N ILE A 39 -4.51 -7.87 1.76
CA ILE A 39 -3.07 -7.60 1.57
C ILE A 39 -2.66 -6.26 2.16
N PHE A 40 -3.22 -5.15 1.66
CA PHE A 40 -2.69 -3.81 1.96
C PHE A 40 -3.07 -3.30 3.36
N LEU A 41 -4.34 -3.42 3.76
CA LEU A 41 -4.77 -2.96 5.09
C LEU A 41 -4.05 -3.67 6.24
N PRO A 42 -3.86 -5.01 6.23
CA PRO A 42 -3.13 -5.67 7.30
C PRO A 42 -1.64 -5.26 7.34
N ALA A 43 -1.02 -5.00 6.19
CA ALA A 43 0.39 -4.60 6.11
C ALA A 43 0.63 -3.16 6.58
N PHE A 44 -0.29 -2.24 6.27
CA PHE A 44 -0.13 -0.80 6.53
C PHE A 44 -1.10 -0.25 7.59
N ASN A 45 -1.63 -1.11 8.47
CA ASN A 45 -2.73 -0.76 9.37
C ASN A 45 -2.44 0.50 10.21
N ASN A 46 -3.30 1.51 10.06
CA ASN A 46 -3.24 2.75 10.83
C ASN A 46 -4.62 3.46 10.83
N PRO A 47 -4.86 4.43 11.73
CA PRO A 47 -6.15 5.11 11.84
C PRO A 47 -6.59 5.89 10.59
N TRP A 48 -5.64 6.38 9.76
CA TRP A 48 -5.98 7.08 8.52
C TRP A 48 -6.45 6.11 7.45
N LEU A 49 -5.73 5.01 7.26
CA LEU A 49 -6.06 3.99 6.26
C LEU A 49 -7.32 3.18 6.64
N ALA A 50 -7.58 3.00 7.95
CA ALA A 50 -8.76 2.31 8.45
C ALA A 50 -10.09 3.02 8.09
N GLN A 51 -10.06 4.31 7.76
CA GLN A 51 -11.24 5.07 7.32
C GLN A 51 -11.72 4.65 5.94
N LYS A 52 -10.83 4.15 5.07
CA LYS A 52 -11.15 3.69 3.69
C LYS A 52 -11.93 4.72 2.86
N ASN A 53 -11.64 6.00 3.09
CA ASN A 53 -12.13 7.08 2.25
C ASN A 53 -11.27 7.19 0.98
N ASP A 54 -11.70 8.01 0.03
CA ASP A 54 -10.94 8.30 -1.20
C ASP A 54 -9.65 9.09 -0.93
N GLN A 55 -9.47 9.56 0.31
CA GLN A 55 -8.35 10.39 0.76
C GLN A 55 -8.03 10.14 2.25
N ALA A 56 -6.77 10.38 2.62
CA ALA A 56 -6.39 10.56 4.01
C ALA A 56 -6.65 12.03 4.42
N CYS A 57 -7.30 12.24 5.56
CA CYS A 57 -7.50 13.58 6.14
C CYS A 57 -6.85 13.65 7.52
N PHE A 58 -6.02 14.67 7.75
CA PHE A 58 -5.30 14.86 8.99
C PHE A 58 -4.98 16.34 9.21
N SER A 59 -4.83 16.72 10.48
CA SER A 59 -4.39 18.07 10.84
C SER A 59 -2.90 18.23 10.56
N VAL A 60 -2.52 19.41 10.07
CA VAL A 60 -1.14 19.77 9.77
C VAL A 60 -0.72 20.89 10.71
N GLU A 61 0.44 20.74 11.35
CA GLU A 61 1.03 21.78 12.18
C GLU A 61 1.50 22.96 11.32
N SER A 62 1.41 24.18 11.86
CA SER A 62 1.93 25.37 11.18
C SER A 62 3.45 25.26 10.99
N GLY A 63 3.94 25.55 9.79
CA GLY A 63 5.38 25.56 9.52
C GLY A 63 5.71 25.12 8.10
N ARG A 64 6.93 24.63 7.92
CA ARG A 64 7.42 24.13 6.62
C ARG A 64 6.95 22.69 6.41
N MET A 65 6.27 22.46 5.30
CA MET A 65 6.02 21.13 4.77
C MET A 65 7.04 20.77 3.68
N VAL A 66 7.42 19.49 3.64
CA VAL A 66 8.23 18.92 2.56
C VAL A 66 7.45 17.74 1.98
N MET A 67 7.37 17.70 0.66
CA MET A 67 6.74 16.64 -0.10
C MET A 67 7.72 16.18 -1.18
N SER A 68 7.91 14.88 -1.29
CA SER A 68 8.60 14.22 -2.40
C SER A 68 7.71 13.06 -2.88
N THR A 69 7.92 12.64 -4.12
CA THR A 69 7.28 11.46 -4.70
C THR A 69 8.26 10.83 -5.69
N ASP A 70 8.34 9.51 -5.66
CA ASP A 70 9.16 8.72 -6.58
C ASP A 70 8.37 7.56 -7.15
N ALA A 71 8.78 7.12 -8.34
CA ALA A 71 8.33 5.86 -8.92
C ALA A 71 9.52 4.90 -9.01
N HIS A 72 9.32 3.66 -8.56
CA HIS A 72 10.36 2.64 -8.54
C HIS A 72 10.04 1.55 -9.55
N VAL A 73 11.02 1.25 -10.44
CA VAL A 73 10.86 0.30 -11.56
C VAL A 73 12.07 -0.65 -11.68
N ILE A 74 12.69 -0.97 -10.55
CA ILE A 74 13.91 -1.79 -10.51
C ILE A 74 13.65 -3.25 -10.95
N SER A 75 14.65 -3.85 -11.60
CA SER A 75 14.69 -5.26 -11.94
C SER A 75 16.04 -5.88 -11.55
N PRO A 76 16.07 -7.05 -10.87
CA PRO A 76 14.92 -7.83 -10.39
C PRO A 76 14.19 -7.13 -9.23
N LEU A 77 12.92 -7.50 -8.99
CA LEU A 77 12.12 -6.92 -7.89
C LEU A 77 12.65 -7.28 -6.49
N PHE A 78 13.31 -8.44 -6.38
CA PHE A 78 14.00 -8.92 -5.19
C PHE A 78 15.49 -9.03 -5.51
N PHE A 79 16.34 -8.44 -4.69
CA PHE A 79 17.78 -8.36 -4.94
C PHE A 79 18.57 -8.53 -3.63
N PRO A 80 19.88 -8.85 -3.69
CA PRO A 80 20.70 -8.91 -2.49
C PRO A 80 20.63 -7.60 -1.70
N GLY A 81 20.14 -7.67 -0.45
CA GLY A 81 20.00 -6.51 0.43
C GLY A 81 18.62 -5.84 0.42
N GLY A 82 17.65 -6.27 -0.39
CA GLY A 82 16.30 -5.71 -0.32
C GLY A 82 15.34 -6.16 -1.42
N ASN A 83 14.27 -5.40 -1.56
CA ASN A 83 13.29 -5.54 -2.63
C ASN A 83 12.74 -4.17 -3.03
N ILE A 84 11.96 -4.13 -4.11
CA ILE A 84 11.33 -2.90 -4.61
C ILE A 84 10.47 -2.18 -3.54
N GLY A 85 9.80 -2.92 -2.63
CA GLY A 85 9.04 -2.34 -1.52
C GLY A 85 9.92 -1.56 -0.54
N SER A 86 10.97 -2.20 -0.03
CA SER A 86 11.96 -1.56 0.85
C SER A 86 12.66 -0.36 0.17
N LEU A 87 12.98 -0.47 -1.12
CA LEU A 87 13.55 0.63 -1.90
C LEU A 87 12.58 1.80 -2.00
N SER A 88 11.29 1.51 -2.22
CA SER A 88 10.26 2.53 -2.35
C SER A 88 10.05 3.32 -1.06
N VAL A 89 10.10 2.64 0.08
CA VAL A 89 9.99 3.31 1.38
C VAL A 89 11.26 4.10 1.72
N HIS A 90 12.43 3.47 1.62
CA HIS A 90 13.69 4.10 2.01
C HIS A 90 14.07 5.27 1.08
N GLY A 91 13.85 5.15 -0.22
CA GLY A 91 14.14 6.21 -1.20
C GLY A 91 13.38 7.48 -0.88
N THR A 92 12.05 7.40 -0.78
CA THR A 92 11.21 8.55 -0.48
C THR A 92 11.49 9.12 0.93
N ILE A 93 11.76 8.27 1.93
CA ILE A 93 12.16 8.74 3.27
C ILE A 93 13.47 9.54 3.20
N ASN A 94 14.46 9.05 2.45
CA ASN A 94 15.76 9.70 2.31
C ASN A 94 15.61 11.08 1.67
N ASP A 95 14.79 11.22 0.63
CA ASP A 95 14.52 12.52 -0.01
C ASP A 95 13.98 13.56 0.98
N ILE A 96 12.99 13.17 1.79
CA ILE A 96 12.44 14.04 2.82
C ILE A 96 13.50 14.40 3.88
N ALA A 97 14.30 13.41 4.31
CA ALA A 97 15.34 13.61 5.30
C ALA A 97 16.47 14.52 4.77
N MET A 98 16.86 14.38 3.50
CA MET A 98 17.87 15.21 2.83
C MET A 98 17.43 16.67 2.69
N ALA A 99 16.12 16.93 2.64
CA ALA A 99 15.57 18.28 2.71
C ALA A 99 15.55 18.88 4.14
N GLY A 100 16.06 18.16 5.13
CA GLY A 100 16.09 18.54 6.55
C GLY A 100 14.74 18.44 7.24
N ALA A 101 13.80 17.64 6.72
CA ALA A 101 12.49 17.44 7.31
C ALA A 101 12.37 16.06 7.97
N LYS A 102 11.47 15.95 8.95
CA LYS A 102 11.09 14.67 9.55
C LYS A 102 10.00 14.02 8.68
N PRO A 103 10.20 12.82 8.13
CA PRO A 103 9.14 12.08 7.46
C PRO A 103 8.01 11.74 8.44
N LEU A 104 6.78 12.03 8.06
CA LEU A 104 5.59 11.80 8.91
C LEU A 104 4.61 10.80 8.29
N TYR A 105 4.40 10.89 6.98
CA TYR A 105 3.38 10.14 6.26
C TYR A 105 3.93 9.69 4.90
N LEU A 106 3.43 8.56 4.40
CA LEU A 106 3.71 8.06 3.06
C LEU A 106 2.39 7.64 2.40
N SER A 107 2.24 7.99 1.13
CA SER A 107 1.29 7.35 0.23
C SER A 107 1.99 6.26 -0.57
N ALA A 108 1.32 5.14 -0.83
CA ALA A 108 1.84 4.08 -1.68
C ALA A 108 0.90 3.84 -2.86
N SER A 109 1.47 3.77 -4.06
CA SER A 109 0.77 3.44 -5.29
C SER A 109 1.39 2.20 -5.91
N PHE A 110 0.57 1.23 -6.30
CA PHE A 110 1.00 -0.02 -6.90
C PHE A 110 0.41 -0.12 -8.31
N ILE A 111 1.29 -0.28 -9.30
CA ILE A 111 0.91 -0.66 -10.67
C ILE A 111 1.29 -2.14 -10.80
N LEU A 112 0.29 -3.00 -10.88
CA LEU A 112 0.46 -4.45 -10.86
C LEU A 112 0.06 -5.04 -12.20
N GLU A 113 0.92 -5.89 -12.75
CA GLU A 113 0.64 -6.65 -13.97
C GLU A 113 -0.29 -7.83 -13.67
N GLU A 114 -1.19 -8.14 -14.60
CA GLU A 114 -1.94 -9.39 -14.57
C GLU A 114 -0.99 -10.59 -14.63
N GLY A 115 -1.23 -11.60 -13.80
CA GLY A 115 -0.33 -12.74 -13.63
C GLY A 115 0.69 -12.58 -12.50
N PHE A 116 0.83 -11.38 -11.89
CA PHE A 116 1.78 -11.19 -10.79
C PHE A 116 1.41 -12.04 -9.56
N PRO A 117 2.32 -12.84 -8.98
CA PRO A 117 1.98 -13.72 -7.87
C PRO A 117 1.55 -12.96 -6.60
N LEU A 118 0.40 -13.32 -6.03
CA LEU A 118 -0.07 -12.75 -4.75
C LEU A 118 0.90 -13.05 -3.60
N ALA A 119 1.57 -14.20 -3.67
CA ALA A 119 2.60 -14.59 -2.71
C ALA A 119 3.78 -13.62 -2.70
N ASP A 120 4.15 -13.10 -3.88
CA ASP A 120 5.27 -12.16 -4.01
C ASP A 120 4.82 -10.75 -3.65
N LEU A 121 3.61 -10.34 -4.05
CA LEU A 121 3.04 -9.06 -3.60
C LEU A 121 2.99 -8.95 -2.08
N LYS A 122 2.65 -10.04 -1.38
CA LYS A 122 2.60 -10.06 0.09
C LYS A 122 4.00 -9.95 0.75
N LYS A 123 5.08 -10.27 0.02
CA LYS A 123 6.45 -10.17 0.54
C LYS A 123 7.06 -8.79 0.35
N LEU A 124 6.49 -7.97 -0.53
CA LEU A 124 6.89 -6.57 -0.74
C LEU A 124 6.45 -5.72 0.45
#